data_AF-A0A819IBZ8-F1
#
_entry.id   AF-A0A819IBZ8-F1
#
_cell.length_a   1.000
_cell.length_b   1.000
_cell.length_c   1.000
_cell.angle_alpha   90.00
_cell.angle_beta   90.00
_cell.angle_gamma   90.00
#
_symmetry.space_group_name_H-M   'P 1'
#
loop_
_entity.id
_entity.type
_entity.pdbx_description
1 polymer ?
#
loop_
_entity_poly.entity_id
_entity_poly.type
_entity_poly.pdbx_seq_one_letter_code
_entity_poly.pdbx_strand_id
1 'polypeptide(L)'
;MSATSSPDGVYTRGVAQPGLCFSNGCSWKTVAGRRTWVCCCNQDLCNSYVPLTCYYCSTCPRPFRSSSTYVTRVSSNTGWCAKMSSSSLPDGISTRGIAQPGLCFSNGCSWRTVAGRNKTIWNGTWYGSLTNYPMRLEFSSVNVLMEIGPYPTSDNMCTLWRTTYSQDEKILSIKDYRLCRGHGDDDVFIDEGNDIKLETRWIGDLLITPFKYDNLFLISITQLDEDILKEEIIMIDDKPAINGVLSLHTRAIQRLEMKRLQSVN
;
A
#
# COMPACT_ATOMS: atom_id res chain seq x y z
N MET A 1 -11.48 27.25 -7.93
CA MET A 1 -11.87 25.93 -8.47
C MET A 1 -10.85 25.50 -9.49
N SER A 2 -10.44 24.24 -9.45
CA SER A 2 -9.42 23.72 -10.37
C SER A 2 -10.04 22.71 -11.33
N ALA A 3 -9.57 22.68 -12.58
CA ALA A 3 -10.05 21.77 -13.62
C ALA A 3 -8.91 20.92 -14.18
N THR A 4 -9.25 19.69 -14.61
CA THR A 4 -8.36 18.82 -15.40
C THR A 4 -9.07 18.40 -16.69
N SER A 5 -8.39 18.46 -17.83
CA SER A 5 -8.93 18.06 -19.13
C SER A 5 -7.96 17.17 -19.92
N SER A 6 -8.48 16.28 -20.78
CA SER A 6 -7.69 15.42 -21.67
C SER A 6 -8.37 15.22 -23.03
N PRO A 7 -7.90 15.90 -24.09
CA PRO A 7 -8.41 15.67 -25.44
C PRO A 7 -7.72 14.48 -26.14
N ASP A 8 -6.47 14.17 -25.81
CA ASP A 8 -5.61 13.22 -26.55
C ASP A 8 -4.63 12.44 -25.63
N GLY A 9 -5.01 12.17 -24.38
CA GLY A 9 -4.10 11.58 -23.37
C GLY A 9 -3.17 12.59 -22.67
N VAL A 10 -3.24 13.85 -23.07
CA VAL A 10 -2.53 14.97 -22.44
C VAL A 10 -3.40 15.59 -21.36
N TYR A 11 -2.95 15.53 -20.10
CA TYR A 11 -3.67 16.10 -18.96
C TYR A 11 -3.23 17.54 -18.71
N THR A 12 -4.16 18.49 -18.83
CA THR A 12 -3.90 19.90 -18.48
C THR A 12 -4.58 20.22 -17.16
N ARG A 13 -3.86 20.85 -16.22
CA ARG A 13 -4.38 21.29 -14.92
C ARG A 13 -4.34 22.81 -14.85
N GLY A 14 -5.41 23.42 -14.34
CA GLY A 14 -5.44 24.87 -14.17
C GLY A 14 -6.56 25.35 -13.27
N VAL A 15 -6.50 26.63 -12.90
CA VAL A 15 -7.61 27.32 -12.22
C VAL A 15 -8.68 27.60 -13.27
N ALA A 16 -9.90 27.14 -13.01
CA ALA A 16 -11.03 27.34 -13.93
C ALA A 16 -11.75 28.65 -13.62
N GLN A 17 -12.16 29.37 -14.66
CA GLN A 17 -13.02 30.54 -14.51
C GLN A 17 -14.42 30.14 -14.01
N PRO A 18 -15.11 31.02 -13.25
CA PRO A 18 -16.50 30.82 -12.87
C PRO A 18 -17.36 30.65 -14.14
N GLY A 19 -17.94 29.45 -14.33
CA GLY A 19 -18.71 29.09 -15.53
C GLY A 19 -18.17 27.87 -16.28
N LEU A 20 -16.91 27.47 -16.08
CA LEU A 20 -16.44 26.17 -16.58
C LEU A 20 -16.79 25.02 -15.61
N CYS A 21 -16.95 25.36 -14.34
CA CYS A 21 -17.25 24.44 -13.24
C CYS A 21 -18.53 24.87 -12.52
N PHE A 22 -19.69 24.43 -13.01
CA PHE A 22 -20.99 24.74 -12.38
C PHE A 22 -21.31 23.83 -11.18
N SER A 23 -20.67 22.67 -11.10
CA SER A 23 -20.79 21.73 -9.99
C SER A 23 -19.50 20.93 -9.82
N ASN A 24 -19.26 20.44 -8.60
CA ASN A 24 -18.22 19.43 -8.36
C ASN A 24 -18.59 18.15 -9.11
N GLY A 25 -17.61 17.53 -9.76
CA GLY A 25 -17.81 16.33 -10.57
C GLY A 25 -17.19 16.45 -11.96
N CYS A 26 -17.45 15.46 -12.80
CA CYS A 26 -16.92 15.39 -14.15
C CYS A 26 -18.03 15.46 -15.20
N SER A 27 -17.80 16.22 -16.27
CA SER A 27 -18.75 16.32 -17.37
C SER A 27 -18.04 16.52 -18.71
N TRP A 28 -18.71 16.12 -19.80
CA TRP A 28 -18.26 16.48 -21.14
C TRP A 28 -18.48 17.97 -21.39
N LYS A 29 -17.43 18.66 -21.83
CA LYS A 29 -17.49 20.06 -22.27
C LYS A 29 -16.88 20.18 -23.66
N THR A 30 -17.38 21.11 -24.46
CA THR A 30 -16.72 21.47 -25.71
C THR A 30 -15.71 22.57 -25.42
N VAL A 31 -14.43 22.27 -25.56
CA VAL A 31 -13.33 23.22 -25.36
C VAL A 31 -12.60 23.34 -26.69
N ALA A 32 -12.53 24.55 -27.24
CA ALA A 32 -11.94 24.82 -28.56
C ALA A 32 -12.50 23.91 -29.69
N GLY A 33 -13.82 23.68 -29.69
CA GLY A 33 -14.50 22.83 -30.68
C GLY A 33 -14.33 21.32 -30.47
N ARG A 34 -13.59 20.87 -29.44
CA ARG A 34 -13.40 19.45 -29.13
C ARG A 34 -14.12 19.03 -27.85
N ARG A 35 -14.78 17.88 -27.89
CA ARG A 35 -15.47 17.31 -26.72
C ARG A 35 -14.43 16.72 -25.77
N THR A 36 -14.28 17.36 -24.61
CA THR A 36 -13.25 17.05 -23.62
C THR A 36 -13.90 16.74 -22.27
N TRP A 37 -13.37 15.76 -21.56
CA TRP A 37 -13.83 15.44 -20.21
C TRP A 37 -13.19 16.42 -19.22
N VAL A 38 -14.00 17.12 -18.43
CA VAL A 38 -13.54 18.12 -17.47
C VAL A 38 -14.03 17.74 -16.08
N CYS A 39 -13.10 17.61 -15.12
CA CYS A 39 -13.41 17.37 -13.71
C CYS A 39 -13.06 18.60 -12.87
N CYS A 40 -14.00 19.06 -12.06
CA CYS A 40 -13.87 20.23 -11.21
C CYS A 40 -13.88 19.87 -9.73
N CYS A 41 -13.03 20.54 -8.96
CA CYS A 41 -12.97 20.40 -7.51
C CYS A 41 -12.72 21.76 -6.82
N ASN A 42 -13.18 21.88 -5.57
CA ASN A 42 -13.26 23.15 -4.84
C ASN A 42 -12.39 23.20 -3.56
N GLN A 43 -11.54 22.21 -3.31
CA GLN A 43 -10.55 22.23 -2.22
C GLN A 43 -9.19 22.64 -2.75
N ASP A 44 -8.34 23.23 -1.91
CA ASP A 44 -6.96 23.52 -2.30
C ASP A 44 -6.22 22.24 -2.70
N LEU A 45 -5.46 22.33 -3.80
CA LEU A 45 -4.68 21.22 -4.36
C LEU A 45 -5.50 19.95 -4.68
N CYS A 46 -6.83 20.03 -4.80
CA CYS A 46 -7.68 18.87 -5.08
C CYS A 46 -7.44 18.22 -6.45
N ASN A 47 -6.76 18.93 -7.36
CA ASN A 47 -6.34 18.44 -8.66
C ASN A 47 -4.92 17.87 -8.67
N SER A 48 -4.30 17.62 -7.51
CA SER A 48 -2.94 17.07 -7.37
C SER A 48 -2.83 15.62 -7.87
N TYR A 49 -3.91 14.86 -7.85
CA TYR A 49 -4.00 13.51 -8.41
C TYR A 49 -4.97 13.49 -9.59
N VAL A 50 -4.62 12.79 -10.68
CA VAL A 50 -5.61 12.52 -11.74
C VAL A 50 -6.70 11.66 -11.09
N PRO A 51 -7.98 12.09 -11.09
CA PRO A 51 -9.01 11.29 -10.47
C PRO A 51 -9.07 9.93 -11.17
N LEU A 52 -8.78 8.84 -10.44
CA LEU A 52 -8.97 7.47 -10.94
C LEU A 52 -10.43 7.21 -11.33
N THR A 53 -11.36 8.05 -10.86
CA THR A 53 -12.76 8.08 -11.30
C THR A 53 -12.93 8.38 -12.79
N CYS A 54 -11.95 8.97 -13.47
CA CYS A 54 -11.97 9.15 -14.93
C CYS A 54 -11.80 7.83 -15.71
N TYR A 55 -11.17 6.82 -15.13
CA TYR A 55 -10.88 5.56 -15.84
C TYR A 55 -12.08 4.64 -16.00
N TYR A 56 -13.17 4.87 -15.27
CA TYR A 56 -14.27 3.92 -15.17
C TYR A 56 -15.64 4.52 -15.45
N CYS A 57 -15.68 5.61 -16.20
CA CYS A 57 -16.92 6.05 -16.83
C CYS A 57 -17.20 5.12 -18.02
N SER A 58 -18.30 4.36 -17.97
CA SER A 58 -18.70 3.38 -19.01
C SER A 58 -19.00 3.99 -20.39
N THR A 59 -18.86 5.31 -20.53
CA THR A 59 -19.06 6.10 -21.76
C THR A 59 -17.78 6.76 -22.29
N CYS A 60 -16.60 6.48 -21.71
CA CYS A 60 -15.32 6.95 -22.25
C CYS A 60 -14.86 6.09 -23.45
N PRO A 61 -14.41 6.69 -24.57
CA PRO A 61 -13.64 5.96 -25.56
C PRO A 61 -12.29 5.53 -24.96
N ARG A 62 -11.99 4.23 -24.99
CA ARG A 62 -10.77 3.65 -24.41
C ARG A 62 -9.52 4.19 -25.13
N PRO A 63 -8.45 4.59 -24.42
CA PRO A 63 -7.13 4.66 -25.04
C PRO A 63 -6.59 3.24 -25.30
N PHE A 64 -5.65 3.15 -26.25
CA PHE A 64 -5.09 1.93 -26.82
C PHE A 64 -4.70 0.85 -25.80
N ARG A 65 -4.98 -0.40 -26.17
CA ARG A 65 -4.70 -1.63 -25.38
C ARG A 65 -3.18 -1.85 -25.25
N SER A 66 -2.69 -2.06 -24.02
CA SER A 66 -1.63 -3.04 -23.77
C SER A 66 -2.26 -4.30 -23.17
N SER A 67 -1.69 -5.44 -23.54
CA SER A 67 -2.29 -6.77 -23.44
C SER A 67 -2.20 -7.38 -22.05
N SER A 68 -3.29 -7.35 -21.27
CA SER A 68 -3.68 -8.43 -20.32
C SER A 68 -4.80 -7.97 -19.37
N THR A 69 -6.04 -7.85 -19.86
CA THR A 69 -7.22 -7.86 -18.96
C THR A 69 -8.47 -8.22 -19.76
N TYR A 70 -9.12 -9.33 -19.43
CA TYR A 70 -10.45 -9.65 -19.92
C TYR A 70 -11.48 -8.95 -19.04
N VAL A 71 -12.39 -8.18 -19.64
CA VAL A 71 -13.57 -7.61 -18.98
C VAL A 71 -14.79 -7.94 -19.82
N THR A 72 -15.70 -8.72 -19.26
CA THR A 72 -16.99 -9.08 -19.86
C THR A 72 -17.97 -7.91 -19.78
N ARG A 73 -18.73 -7.69 -20.85
CA ARG A 73 -19.69 -6.59 -21.01
C ARG A 73 -20.97 -6.89 -20.24
N VAL A 74 -21.41 -5.99 -19.36
CA VAL A 74 -22.79 -5.95 -18.87
C VAL A 74 -23.40 -4.62 -19.32
N SER A 75 -24.46 -4.69 -20.12
CA SER A 75 -25.17 -3.52 -20.64
C SER A 75 -26.31 -3.13 -19.72
N SER A 76 -26.38 -1.86 -19.30
CA SER A 76 -27.62 -1.06 -19.36
C SER A 76 -27.36 0.38 -18.92
N ASN A 77 -28.07 1.29 -19.58
CA ASN A 77 -28.13 2.72 -19.31
C ASN A 77 -28.83 2.99 -17.96
N THR A 78 -28.31 3.88 -17.11
CA THR A 78 -29.08 4.89 -16.33
C THR A 78 -28.19 5.73 -15.38
N GLY A 79 -28.38 7.05 -15.42
CA GLY A 79 -28.42 8.00 -14.28
C GLY A 79 -27.19 8.25 -13.39
N TRP A 80 -26.91 9.53 -13.08
CA TRP A 80 -26.02 9.96 -12.00
C TRP A 80 -26.81 10.35 -10.75
N CYS A 81 -26.39 9.90 -9.56
CA CYS A 81 -26.87 10.42 -8.28
C CYS A 81 -25.71 11.03 -7.49
N ALA A 82 -25.88 12.27 -7.02
CA ALA A 82 -25.09 12.86 -5.95
C ALA A 82 -26.06 13.27 -4.84
N LYS A 83 -25.89 12.72 -3.64
CA LYS A 83 -26.56 13.20 -2.42
C LYS A 83 -25.50 13.79 -1.51
N MET A 84 -25.48 15.12 -1.38
CA MET A 84 -24.79 15.78 -0.27
C MET A 84 -25.78 15.88 0.89
N SER A 85 -25.52 15.17 1.99
CA SER A 85 -26.15 15.49 3.27
C SER A 85 -25.15 16.23 4.13
N SER A 86 -25.38 17.53 4.30
CA SER A 86 -24.82 18.32 5.39
C SER A 86 -25.61 18.01 6.65
N SER A 87 -25.04 17.19 7.54
CA SER A 87 -25.45 17.16 8.95
C SER A 87 -24.20 16.98 9.78
N SER A 88 -23.96 18.00 10.60
CA SER A 88 -22.95 18.10 11.66
C SER A 88 -22.86 16.81 12.48
N LEU A 89 -21.69 16.17 12.48
CA LEU A 89 -21.25 15.26 13.52
C LEU A 89 -20.13 15.95 14.30
N PRO A 90 -20.15 15.93 15.65
CA PRO A 90 -18.98 16.24 16.44
C PRO A 90 -17.98 15.08 16.31
N ASP A 91 -16.69 15.42 16.42
CA ASP A 91 -15.53 14.51 16.49
C ASP A 91 -14.97 13.98 15.15
N GLY A 92 -14.40 14.90 14.38
CA GLY A 92 -12.93 14.96 14.26
C GLY A 92 -12.11 13.84 13.59
N ILE A 93 -12.69 12.80 12.97
CA ILE A 93 -11.90 11.80 12.21
C ILE A 93 -12.45 11.63 10.79
N SER A 94 -11.70 12.14 9.81
CA SER A 94 -11.97 11.98 8.37
C SER A 94 -11.09 10.86 7.79
N THR A 95 -11.64 9.67 7.58
CA THR A 95 -11.01 8.64 6.76
C THR A 95 -11.48 8.79 5.31
N ARG A 96 -10.61 9.27 4.42
CA ARG A 96 -10.87 9.35 2.98
C ARG A 96 -10.62 7.99 2.34
N GLY A 97 -11.69 7.23 2.07
CA GLY A 97 -11.63 6.01 1.26
C GLY A 97 -11.68 6.31 -0.25
N ILE A 98 -10.91 5.55 -1.04
CA ILE A 98 -10.97 5.57 -2.51
C ILE A 98 -12.06 4.61 -2.96
N ALA A 99 -13.10 5.11 -3.64
CA ALA A 99 -14.17 4.27 -4.16
C ALA A 99 -13.72 3.52 -5.44
N GLN A 100 -13.89 2.20 -5.47
CA GLN A 100 -13.76 1.43 -6.70
C GLN A 100 -15.04 1.54 -7.56
N PRO A 101 -14.90 1.75 -8.87
CA PRO A 101 -16.02 1.87 -9.79
C PRO A 101 -16.50 0.50 -10.31
N GLY A 102 -17.80 0.27 -10.15
CA GLY A 102 -18.46 -1.00 -10.45
C GLY A 102 -19.63 -1.34 -9.51
N LEU A 103 -19.81 -0.58 -8.42
CA LEU A 103 -20.83 -0.82 -7.40
C LEU A 103 -21.65 0.44 -7.10
N CYS A 104 -22.23 1.05 -8.13
CA CYS A 104 -23.29 2.04 -7.96
C CYS A 104 -24.62 1.38 -8.29
N PHE A 105 -25.22 0.70 -7.31
CA PHE A 105 -26.65 0.38 -7.38
C PHE A 105 -27.44 1.66 -7.08
N SER A 106 -28.66 1.77 -7.61
CA SER A 106 -29.58 2.90 -7.49
C SER A 106 -29.94 3.31 -6.04
N ASN A 107 -29.46 2.57 -5.02
CA ASN A 107 -29.82 2.75 -3.61
C ASN A 107 -28.62 3.08 -2.69
N GLY A 108 -27.61 3.81 -3.19
CA GLY A 108 -26.60 4.45 -2.36
C GLY A 108 -25.16 4.02 -2.65
N CYS A 109 -24.23 4.97 -2.56
CA CYS A 109 -22.80 4.71 -2.60
C CYS A 109 -22.40 3.94 -1.34
N SER A 110 -22.22 2.63 -1.47
CA SER A 110 -21.55 1.86 -0.43
C SER A 110 -20.05 2.16 -0.53
N TRP A 111 -19.52 2.85 0.47
CA TRP A 111 -18.08 2.87 0.71
C TRP A 111 -17.70 1.45 1.09
N ARG A 112 -17.17 0.67 0.15
CA ARG A 112 -16.34 -0.46 0.55
C ARG A 112 -15.10 0.17 1.17
N THR A 113 -15.02 0.12 2.49
CA THR A 113 -13.73 0.09 3.17
C THR A 113 -12.91 -0.91 2.37
N VAL A 114 -11.80 -0.47 1.76
CA VAL A 114 -10.81 -1.43 1.27
C VAL A 114 -10.42 -2.16 2.53
N ALA A 115 -11.03 -3.33 2.75
CA ALA A 115 -10.82 -4.11 3.95
C ALA A 115 -9.30 -4.25 4.04
N GLY A 116 -8.72 -3.75 5.14
CA GLY A 116 -7.31 -3.98 5.41
C GLY A 116 -7.06 -5.45 5.13
N ARG A 117 -6.12 -5.74 4.22
CA ARG A 117 -5.94 -7.11 3.73
C ARG A 117 -5.86 -8.03 4.95
N ASN A 118 -6.57 -9.15 4.85
CA ASN A 118 -6.72 -10.09 5.94
C ASN A 118 -5.35 -10.50 6.49
N LYS A 119 -4.95 -10.04 7.69
CA LYS A 119 -3.62 -10.30 8.28
C LYS A 119 -3.28 -11.80 8.39
N THR A 120 -4.30 -12.67 8.37
CA THR A 120 -4.11 -14.13 8.47
C THR A 120 -3.48 -14.75 7.23
N ILE A 121 -3.44 -14.06 6.09
CA ILE A 121 -2.87 -14.62 4.85
C ILE A 121 -1.35 -14.81 4.94
N TRP A 122 -0.67 -14.22 5.92
CA TRP A 122 0.79 -14.33 6.08
C TRP A 122 1.22 -15.66 6.72
N ASN A 123 0.32 -16.33 7.43
CA ASN A 123 0.58 -17.61 8.09
C ASN A 123 1.05 -18.66 7.08
N GLY A 124 2.13 -19.36 7.38
CA GLY A 124 2.69 -20.43 6.57
C GLY A 124 4.22 -20.49 6.60
N THR A 125 4.75 -21.36 5.75
CA THR A 125 6.19 -21.51 5.53
C THR A 125 6.56 -20.91 4.18
N TRP A 126 7.59 -20.08 4.17
CA TRP A 126 8.04 -19.29 3.03
C TRP A 126 9.50 -19.63 2.76
N TYR A 127 9.85 -19.86 1.50
CA TYR A 127 11.21 -20.19 1.10
C TYR A 127 11.67 -19.31 -0.05
N GLY A 128 12.91 -18.85 0.02
CA GLY A 128 13.45 -17.92 -0.94
C GLY A 128 14.92 -17.64 -0.75
N SER A 129 15.34 -16.44 -1.13
CA SER A 129 16.74 -16.02 -1.07
C SER A 129 16.88 -14.60 -0.55
N LEU A 130 18.04 -14.33 0.04
CA LEU A 130 18.47 -13.01 0.48
C LEU A 130 19.47 -12.43 -0.52
N THR A 131 19.21 -11.19 -0.97
CA THR A 131 20.10 -10.40 -1.81
C THR A 131 20.50 -9.12 -1.08
N ASN A 132 21.80 -8.80 -1.06
CA ASN A 132 22.32 -7.55 -0.52
C ASN A 132 22.55 -6.53 -1.65
N TYR A 133 22.18 -5.27 -1.42
CA TYR A 133 22.44 -4.15 -2.32
C TYR A 133 23.34 -3.10 -1.63
N PRO A 134 24.37 -2.56 -2.33
CA PRO A 134 24.74 -2.86 -3.71
C PRO A 134 25.23 -4.31 -3.87
N MET A 135 24.87 -4.93 -4.99
CA MET A 135 25.16 -6.33 -5.25
C MET A 135 26.66 -6.54 -5.38
N ARG A 136 27.20 -7.50 -4.63
CA ARG A 136 28.59 -7.93 -4.72
C ARG A 136 28.61 -9.34 -5.31
N LEU A 137 29.25 -9.50 -6.45
CA LEU A 137 29.25 -10.75 -7.24
C LEU A 137 29.96 -11.92 -6.52
N GLU A 138 30.73 -11.63 -5.49
CA GLU A 138 31.57 -12.60 -4.77
C GLU A 138 30.81 -13.36 -3.66
N PHE A 139 29.57 -12.97 -3.34
CA PHE A 139 28.80 -13.63 -2.28
C PHE A 139 27.87 -14.70 -2.86
N SER A 140 28.00 -15.93 -2.36
CA SER A 140 27.03 -16.98 -2.68
C SER A 140 25.65 -16.60 -2.14
N SER A 141 24.62 -17.01 -2.88
CA SER A 141 23.21 -16.82 -2.48
C SER A 141 22.98 -17.40 -1.08
N VAL A 142 22.26 -16.67 -0.23
CA VAL A 142 21.81 -17.15 1.07
C VAL A 142 20.35 -17.55 0.91
N ASN A 143 20.05 -18.82 1.15
CA ASN A 143 18.68 -19.31 1.19
C ASN A 143 18.02 -18.89 2.50
N VAL A 144 16.73 -18.59 2.42
CA VAL A 144 15.93 -18.17 3.57
C VAL A 144 14.69 -19.04 3.67
N LEU A 145 14.44 -19.58 4.86
CA LEU A 145 13.20 -20.24 5.25
C LEU A 145 12.56 -19.43 6.37
N MET A 146 11.35 -18.92 6.16
CA MET A 146 10.60 -18.18 7.16
C MET A 146 9.33 -18.94 7.54
N GLU A 147 9.09 -19.10 8.84
CA GLU A 147 7.92 -19.75 9.42
C GLU A 147 7.11 -18.70 10.19
N ILE A 148 5.92 -18.38 9.68
CA ILE A 148 5.01 -17.41 10.27
C ILE A 148 3.78 -18.15 10.79
N GLY A 149 3.48 -18.00 12.08
CA GLY A 149 2.28 -18.56 12.70
C GLY A 149 1.00 -17.78 12.36
N PRO A 150 -0.15 -18.18 12.93
CA PRO A 150 -1.39 -17.40 12.79
C PRO A 150 -1.23 -15.98 13.37
N TYR A 151 -2.04 -15.02 12.94
CA TYR A 151 -2.01 -13.68 13.52
C TYR A 151 -2.53 -13.70 14.98
N PRO A 152 -1.87 -13.03 15.94
CA PRO A 152 -2.32 -13.00 17.34
C PRO A 152 -3.66 -12.24 17.49
N THR A 153 -4.70 -12.92 17.95
CA THR A 153 -6.08 -12.40 18.01
C THR A 153 -6.49 -11.81 19.35
N SER A 154 -5.70 -12.01 20.40
CA SER A 154 -5.95 -11.48 21.74
C SER A 154 -4.73 -10.78 22.31
N ASP A 155 -4.96 -9.82 23.20
CA ASP A 155 -3.88 -9.13 23.91
C ASP A 155 -2.96 -10.13 24.63
N ASN A 156 -1.66 -9.83 24.63
CA ASN A 156 -0.58 -10.67 25.16
C ASN A 156 -0.43 -12.05 24.49
N MET A 157 -1.06 -12.26 23.33
CA MET A 157 -0.82 -13.45 22.52
C MET A 157 0.38 -13.25 21.60
N CYS A 158 1.20 -14.29 21.48
CA CYS A 158 2.34 -14.33 20.59
C CYS A 158 2.24 -15.55 19.66
N THR A 159 2.71 -15.41 18.44
CA THR A 159 2.78 -16.49 17.46
C THR A 159 4.17 -16.56 16.82
N LEU A 160 4.48 -17.69 16.19
CA LEU A 160 5.80 -17.95 15.63
C LEU A 160 6.18 -16.91 14.57
N TRP A 161 7.40 -16.39 14.64
CA TRP A 161 8.01 -15.55 13.62
C TRP A 161 9.49 -15.95 13.47
N ARG A 162 9.75 -17.08 12.82
CA ARG A 162 11.10 -17.65 12.75
C ARG A 162 11.69 -17.51 11.36
N THR A 163 12.96 -17.13 11.27
CA THR A 163 13.70 -17.08 10.01
C THR A 163 15.00 -17.87 10.13
N THR A 164 15.22 -18.80 9.21
CA THR A 164 16.44 -19.60 9.10
C THR A 164 17.19 -19.20 7.84
N TYR A 165 18.46 -18.84 8.00
CA TYR A 165 19.37 -18.51 6.91
C TYR A 165 20.33 -19.68 6.69
N SER A 166 20.47 -20.12 5.45
CA SER A 166 21.38 -21.20 5.08
C SER A 166 22.14 -20.92 3.80
N GLN A 167 23.31 -21.53 3.66
CA GLN A 167 24.16 -21.46 2.47
C GLN A 167 24.83 -22.82 2.29
N ASP A 168 24.74 -23.38 1.09
CA ASP A 168 25.27 -24.72 0.78
C ASP A 168 24.85 -25.77 1.81
N GLU A 169 23.56 -25.79 2.14
CA GLU A 169 22.91 -26.67 3.15
C GLU A 169 23.37 -26.46 4.61
N LYS A 170 24.34 -25.58 4.85
CA LYS A 170 24.76 -25.19 6.20
C LYS A 170 23.89 -24.07 6.74
N ILE A 171 23.34 -24.27 7.93
CA ILE A 171 22.62 -23.22 8.67
C ILE A 171 23.63 -22.17 9.14
N LEU A 172 23.45 -20.92 8.70
CA LEU A 172 24.26 -19.78 9.08
C LEU A 172 23.73 -19.12 10.36
N SER A 173 22.41 -18.96 10.45
CA SER A 173 21.76 -18.31 11.58
C SER A 173 20.29 -18.73 11.65
N ILE A 174 19.76 -18.82 12.87
CA ILE A 174 18.32 -18.94 13.14
C ILE A 174 17.91 -17.74 13.97
N LYS A 175 16.86 -17.04 13.54
CA LYS A 175 16.21 -15.94 14.25
C LYS A 175 14.85 -16.44 14.72
N ASP A 176 14.75 -16.83 15.99
CA ASP A 176 13.56 -17.45 16.56
C ASP A 176 12.71 -16.41 17.31
N TYR A 177 12.03 -15.55 16.55
CA TYR A 177 11.25 -14.45 17.11
C TYR A 177 9.78 -14.82 17.24
N ARG A 178 9.02 -13.93 17.86
CA ARG A 178 7.56 -14.06 18.00
C ARG A 178 6.86 -12.79 17.57
N LEU A 179 5.79 -12.91 16.78
CA LEU A 179 4.88 -11.80 16.52
C LEU A 179 3.86 -11.74 17.64
N CYS A 180 3.88 -10.65 18.41
CA CYS A 180 3.05 -10.48 19.59
C CYS A 180 2.06 -9.33 19.43
N ARG A 181 0.92 -9.47 20.08
CA ARG A 181 -0.05 -8.39 20.28
C ARG A 181 0.06 -7.88 21.71
N GLY A 182 0.25 -6.58 21.87
CA GLY A 182 0.22 -5.87 23.14
C GLY A 182 -1.21 -5.57 23.56
N HIS A 183 -1.53 -4.30 23.80
CA HIS A 183 -2.85 -3.85 24.20
C HIS A 183 -3.64 -3.25 23.03
N GLY A 184 -4.60 -4.02 22.50
CA GLY A 184 -5.43 -3.62 21.36
C GLY A 184 -4.93 -4.12 20.01
N ASP A 185 -5.73 -3.91 18.95
CA ASP A 185 -5.49 -4.47 17.60
C ASP A 185 -4.27 -3.87 16.89
N ASP A 186 -3.88 -2.65 17.28
CA ASP A 186 -2.84 -1.84 16.65
C ASP A 186 -1.50 -1.88 17.40
N ASP A 187 -1.48 -2.40 18.62
CA ASP A 187 -0.27 -2.61 19.41
C ASP A 187 0.32 -3.99 19.06
N VAL A 188 1.23 -3.99 18.10
CA VAL A 188 1.91 -5.19 17.61
C VAL A 188 3.42 -5.00 17.76
N PHE A 189 4.13 -6.03 18.18
CA PHE A 189 5.59 -5.99 18.29
C PHE A 189 6.19 -7.35 17.90
N ILE A 190 7.43 -7.34 17.45
CA ILE A 190 8.25 -8.54 17.28
C ILE A 190 9.08 -8.70 18.56
N ASP A 191 8.89 -9.82 19.26
CA ASP A 191 9.66 -10.20 20.43
C ASP A 191 10.87 -11.05 19.99
N GLU A 192 12.07 -10.49 20.15
CA GLU A 192 13.33 -11.18 19.84
C GLU A 192 13.82 -12.08 20.99
N GLY A 193 13.10 -12.10 22.12
CA GLY A 193 13.55 -12.68 23.38
C GLY A 193 14.45 -11.72 24.16
N ASN A 194 14.91 -12.16 25.33
CA ASN A 194 15.78 -11.36 26.22
C ASN A 194 15.23 -9.95 26.52
N ASP A 195 13.91 -9.84 26.68
CA ASP A 195 13.19 -8.59 26.91
C ASP A 195 13.31 -7.53 25.78
N ILE A 196 13.79 -7.93 24.60
CA ILE A 196 13.88 -7.06 23.42
C ILE A 196 12.57 -7.15 22.63
N LYS A 197 11.89 -6.01 22.53
CA LYS A 197 10.66 -5.83 21.75
C LYS A 197 10.88 -4.79 20.67
N LEU A 198 10.64 -5.17 19.41
CA LEU A 198 10.66 -4.26 18.28
C LEU A 198 9.23 -3.83 17.99
N GLU A 199 8.92 -2.55 18.24
CA GLU A 199 7.63 -1.98 17.89
C GLU A 199 7.41 -2.13 16.38
N THR A 200 6.24 -2.66 16.00
CA THR A 200 5.89 -2.85 14.59
C THR A 200 4.50 -2.33 14.31
N ARG A 201 4.29 -1.82 13.10
CA ARG A 201 3.00 -1.27 12.70
C ARG A 201 2.59 -1.76 11.33
N TRP A 202 1.30 -2.08 11.21
CA TRP A 202 0.66 -2.30 9.93
C TRP A 202 0.31 -0.97 9.25
N ILE A 203 0.78 -0.77 8.03
CA ILE A 203 0.38 0.36 7.17
C ILE A 203 -0.12 -0.22 5.85
N GLY A 204 -1.45 -0.32 5.72
CA GLY A 204 -2.06 -1.00 4.59
C GLY A 204 -1.74 -2.50 4.60
N ASP A 205 -0.97 -2.95 3.62
CA ASP A 205 -0.47 -4.32 3.45
C ASP A 205 1.01 -4.50 3.83
N LEU A 206 1.62 -3.46 4.43
CA LEU A 206 3.00 -3.46 4.91
C LEU A 206 3.06 -3.67 6.42
N LEU A 207 3.96 -4.53 6.87
CA LEU A 207 4.42 -4.59 8.27
C LEU A 207 5.75 -3.84 8.36
N ILE A 208 5.81 -2.77 9.15
CA ILE A 208 6.99 -1.92 9.26
C ILE A 208 7.54 -1.97 10.68
N THR A 209 8.81 -2.36 10.80
CA THR A 209 9.53 -2.48 12.08
C THR A 209 10.80 -1.62 12.04
N PRO A 210 10.75 -0.37 12.51
CA PRO A 210 11.93 0.46 12.67
C PRO A 210 12.64 0.15 13.99
N PHE A 211 13.97 0.05 13.97
CA PHE A 211 14.77 -0.17 15.18
C PHE A 211 16.18 0.38 15.02
N LYS A 212 16.88 0.56 16.14
CA LYS A 212 18.28 0.96 16.16
C LYS A 212 19.15 -0.23 16.56
N TYR A 213 20.30 -0.35 15.92
CA TYR A 213 21.33 -1.33 16.25
C TYR A 213 22.69 -0.68 16.13
N ASP A 214 23.41 -0.54 17.24
CA ASP A 214 24.64 0.24 17.34
C ASP A 214 24.51 1.66 16.76
N ASN A 215 25.23 1.97 15.68
CA ASN A 215 25.20 3.25 14.97
C ASN A 215 24.33 3.21 13.70
N LEU A 216 23.44 2.23 13.60
CA LEU A 216 22.54 2.06 12.47
C LEU A 216 21.09 2.28 12.88
N PHE A 217 20.36 2.95 12.00
CA PHE A 217 18.91 2.95 11.99
C PHE A 217 18.45 1.98 10.90
N LEU A 218 17.68 0.99 11.31
CA LEU A 218 17.21 -0.11 10.48
C LEU A 218 15.69 0.01 10.32
N ILE A 219 15.20 -0.23 9.12
CA ILE A 219 13.77 -0.31 8.84
C ILE A 219 13.53 -1.63 8.12
N SER A 220 12.89 -2.60 8.79
CA SER A 220 12.34 -3.77 8.12
C SER A 220 10.94 -3.45 7.60
N ILE A 221 10.70 -3.76 6.33
CA ILE A 221 9.43 -3.62 5.65
C ILE A 221 9.10 -4.99 5.07
N THR A 222 8.08 -5.65 5.62
CA THR A 222 7.55 -6.88 5.05
C THR A 222 6.26 -6.58 4.29
N GLN A 223 6.08 -7.21 3.14
CA GLN A 223 4.89 -7.11 2.30
C GLN A 223 4.54 -8.48 1.75
N LEU A 224 3.24 -8.80 1.71
CA LEU A 224 2.75 -9.93 0.93
C LEU A 224 2.06 -9.46 -0.33
N ASP A 225 2.61 -9.89 -1.47
CA ASP A 225 2.11 -9.62 -2.80
C ASP A 225 1.73 -10.96 -3.45
N GLU A 226 0.42 -11.24 -3.45
CA GLU A 226 -0.14 -12.55 -3.85
C GLU A 226 0.49 -13.70 -3.04
N ASP A 227 1.33 -14.52 -3.69
CA ASP A 227 2.04 -15.67 -3.10
C ASP A 227 3.54 -15.41 -2.89
N ILE A 228 3.96 -14.15 -2.95
CA ILE A 228 5.35 -13.71 -2.76
C ILE A 228 5.44 -12.84 -1.51
N LEU A 229 6.08 -13.36 -0.47
CA LEU A 229 6.45 -12.61 0.72
C LEU A 229 7.79 -11.92 0.47
N LYS A 230 7.77 -10.58 0.52
CA LYS A 230 8.94 -9.73 0.34
C LYS A 230 9.29 -9.10 1.68
N GLU A 231 10.56 -9.12 2.05
CA GLU A 231 11.07 -8.34 3.18
C GLU A 231 12.24 -7.50 2.71
N GLU A 232 12.21 -6.21 3.03
CA GLU A 232 13.33 -5.30 2.80
C GLU A 232 13.82 -4.71 4.10
N ILE A 233 15.11 -4.84 4.38
CA ILE A 233 15.77 -4.18 5.51
C ILE A 233 16.65 -3.07 4.96
N ILE A 234 16.24 -1.83 5.20
CA ILE A 234 16.98 -0.63 4.80
C ILE A 234 17.91 -0.25 5.95
N MET A 235 19.20 -0.15 5.65
CA MET A 235 20.23 0.24 6.62
C MET A 235 20.63 1.69 6.40
N ILE A 236 20.53 2.49 7.45
CA ILE A 236 20.79 3.92 7.43
C ILE A 236 21.79 4.24 8.54
N ASP A 237 22.78 5.10 8.27
CA ASP A 237 23.66 5.57 9.34
C ASP A 237 22.86 6.43 10.33
N ASP A 238 22.82 6.02 11.61
CA ASP A 238 22.17 6.79 12.66
C ASP A 238 23.10 7.93 13.10
N LYS A 239 22.61 9.16 12.90
CA LYS A 239 23.33 10.39 13.27
C LYS A 239 22.35 11.30 14.01
N PRO A 240 22.74 11.88 15.16
CA PRO A 240 21.88 12.80 15.87
C PRO A 240 21.67 14.09 15.05
N ALA A 241 20.43 14.57 14.97
CA ALA A 241 20.13 15.87 14.39
C ALA A 241 20.51 16.97 15.38
N ILE A 242 21.72 17.54 15.25
CA ILE A 242 22.22 18.57 16.16
C ILE A 242 21.52 19.91 15.90
N ASN A 243 21.26 20.26 14.63
CA ASN A 243 20.54 21.49 14.25
C ASN A 243 19.76 21.28 12.94
N GLY A 244 18.44 21.39 12.99
CA GLY A 244 17.58 21.37 11.81
C GLY A 244 17.38 19.99 11.16
N VAL A 245 16.95 20.00 9.90
CA VAL A 245 16.70 18.76 9.12
C VAL A 245 18.02 18.08 8.80
N LEU A 246 18.18 16.84 9.25
CA LEU A 246 19.33 16.00 8.93
C LEU A 246 19.00 15.09 7.74
N SER A 247 19.84 15.14 6.71
CA SER A 247 19.78 14.15 5.64
C SER A 247 20.38 12.84 6.12
N LEU A 248 19.64 11.75 5.92
CA LEU A 248 20.08 10.41 6.25
C LEU A 248 20.64 9.73 5.00
N HIS A 249 21.71 8.97 5.18
CA HIS A 249 22.35 8.23 4.09
C HIS A 249 22.07 6.74 4.22
N THR A 250 21.37 6.19 3.23
CA THR A 250 21.18 4.74 3.11
C THR A 250 22.51 4.09 2.76
N ARG A 251 22.95 3.14 3.59
CA ARG A 251 24.19 2.40 3.42
C ARG A 251 24.02 1.15 2.57
N ALA A 252 22.95 0.40 2.82
CA ALA A 252 22.68 -0.87 2.16
C ALA A 252 21.19 -1.23 2.24
N ILE A 253 20.76 -2.14 1.37
CA ILE A 253 19.44 -2.75 1.41
C ILE A 253 19.61 -4.27 1.38
N GLN A 254 18.97 -4.97 2.31
CA GLN A 254 18.78 -6.41 2.23
C GLN A 254 17.38 -6.70 1.74
N ARG A 255 17.25 -7.52 0.69
CA ARG A 255 15.97 -7.94 0.15
C ARG A 255 15.84 -9.46 0.26
N LEU A 256 14.76 -9.90 0.87
CA LEU A 256 14.31 -11.27 0.87
C LEU A 256 13.09 -11.37 -0.05
N GLU A 257 13.11 -12.34 -0.95
CA GLU A 257 11.96 -12.66 -1.79
C GLU A 257 11.68 -14.15 -1.65
N MET A 258 10.51 -14.48 -1.11
CA MET A 258 10.15 -15.81 -0.69
C MET A 258 8.80 -16.22 -1.27
N LYS A 259 8.71 -17.48 -1.71
CA LYS A 259 7.46 -18.11 -2.15
C LYS A 259 6.93 -19.02 -1.06
N ARG A 260 5.61 -19.12 -0.96
CA ARG A 260 4.98 -20.07 -0.05
C ARG A 260 5.39 -21.50 -0.43
N LEU A 261 5.91 -22.26 0.53
CA LEU A 261 6.06 -23.71 0.36
C LEU A 261 4.67 -24.34 0.45
N GLN A 262 4.25 -25.03 -0.61
CA GLN A 262 3.04 -25.83 -0.55
C GLN A 262 3.29 -27.00 0.39
N SER A 263 2.40 -27.20 1.37
CA SER A 263 2.40 -28.41 2.17
C SER A 263 2.21 -29.59 1.21
N VAL A 264 3.26 -30.41 1.05
CA VAL A 264 3.12 -31.71 0.38
C VAL A 264 2.27 -32.56 1.32
N ASN A 265 0.98 -32.65 1.02
CA ASN A 265 0.04 -33.53 1.72
C ASN A 265 0.32 -35.00 1.37
#